data_AF-A0AAV2AQW9-F1
#
_entry.id   AF-A0AAV2AQW9-F1
#
_cell.length_a   1.000
_cell.length_b   1.000
_cell.length_c   1.000
_cell.angle_alpha   90.00
_cell.angle_beta   90.00
_cell.angle_gamma   90.00
#
_symmetry.space_group_name_H-M   'P 1'
#
loop_
_entity.id
_entity.type
_entity.pdbx_description
1 polymer ?
#
loop_
_entity_poly.entity_id
_entity_poly.type
_entity_poly.pdbx_seq_one_letter_code
_entity_poly.pdbx_strand_id
1 'polypeptide(L)' 'MLQLNKLHMAFESNPYLCEKRRNELARDLQLSESQVKIWFQNRRAKVKKATGTKNQLATLLKEQGLYNHSTTKA' A
#
# COMPACT_ATOMS: atom_id res chain seq x y z
N MET A 1 11.72 -8.45 13.73
CA MET A 1 10.28 -8.71 13.99
C MET A 1 9.56 -7.53 14.65
N LEU A 2 10.15 -6.84 15.64
CA LEU A 2 9.51 -5.70 16.33
C LEU A 2 9.26 -4.45 15.47
N GLN A 3 10.15 -4.13 14.51
CA GLN A 3 10.00 -2.91 13.68
C GLN A 3 8.77 -2.95 12.76
N LEU A 4 8.50 -4.12 12.16
CA LEU A 4 7.33 -4.31 11.30
C LEU A 4 6.02 -4.22 12.08
N ASN A 5 5.97 -4.75 13.31
CA ASN A 5 4.79 -4.64 14.17
C ASN A 5 4.46 -3.19 14.53
N LYS A 6 5.48 -2.38 14.85
CA LYS A 6 5.30 -0.94 15.11
C LYS A 6 4.78 -0.19 13.86
N LEU A 7 5.30 -0.53 12.67
CA LEU A 7 4.80 0.02 11.40
C LEU A 7 3.35 -0.40 11.12
N HIS A 8 2.98 -1.65 11.43
CA HIS A 8 1.60 -2.15 11.28
C HIS A 8 0.64 -1.40 12.20
N MET A 9 0.96 -1.30 13.50
CA MET A 9 0.14 -0.58 14.47
C MET A 9 -0.04 0.90 14.09
N ALA A 10 1.04 1.56 13.65
CA ALA A 10 0.95 2.94 13.19
C ALA A 10 0.08 3.09 11.93
N PHE A 11 0.14 2.13 11.00
CA PHE A 11 -0.68 2.12 9.79
C PHE A 11 -2.17 1.88 10.08
N GLU A 12 -2.50 1.00 11.02
CA GLU A 12 -3.88 0.75 11.46
C GLU A 12 -4.50 1.98 12.13
N SER A 13 -3.70 2.74 12.90
CA SER A 13 -4.13 4.01 13.48
C SER A 13 -4.31 5.11 12.42
N ASN A 14 -3.37 5.23 11.48
CA ASN A 14 -3.48 6.19 10.38
C ASN A 14 -2.69 5.72 9.14
N PRO A 15 -3.37 5.43 8.01
CA PRO A 15 -2.72 5.01 6.76
C PRO A 15 -1.86 6.10 6.09
N TYR A 16 -1.95 7.36 6.53
CA TYR A 16 -1.25 8.51 5.98
C TYR A 16 -0.44 9.23 7.06
N LEU A 17 0.89 9.27 6.88
CA LEU A 17 1.77 9.94 7.82
C LEU A 17 1.90 11.43 7.51
N CYS A 18 1.76 12.27 8.55
CA CYS A 18 2.31 13.62 8.54
C CYS A 18 3.83 13.60 8.78
N GLU A 19 4.51 14.70 8.46
CA GLU A 19 5.97 14.81 8.58
C GLU A 19 6.46 14.55 10.02
N LYS A 20 5.80 15.13 11.02
CA LYS A 20 6.12 14.92 12.43
C LYS A 20 6.07 13.44 12.81
N ARG A 21 4.99 12.74 12.44
CA ARG A 21 4.81 11.32 12.76
C ARG A 21 5.81 10.43 12.02
N ARG A 22 6.15 10.78 10.78
CA ARG A 22 7.17 10.08 9.99
C ARG A 22 8.55 10.20 10.64
N ASN A 23 8.90 11.39 11.14
CA ASN A 23 10.14 11.64 11.87
C ASN A 23 10.23 10.85 13.17
N GLU A 24 9.16 10.82 13.96
CA GLU A 24 9.08 10.02 15.19
C GLU A 24 9.29 8.52 14.90
N LEU A 25 8.55 7.98 13.92
CA LEU A 25 8.67 6.57 13.52
C LEU A 25 10.07 6.23 12.98
N ALA A 26 10.68 7.12 12.21
CA ALA A 26 12.04 6.94 11.70
C ALA A 26 13.04 6.78 12.85
N ARG A 27 12.97 7.66 13.86
CA ARG A 27 13.83 7.61 15.05
C ARG A 27 13.57 6.35 15.89
N ASP A 28 12.32 6.05 16.19
CA ASP A 28 11.92 4.92 17.04
C ASP A 28 12.26 3.54 16.44
N LEU A 29 12.37 3.48 15.11
CA LEU A 29 12.65 2.27 14.37
C LEU A 29 14.09 2.19 13.87
N GLN A 30 14.89 3.25 14.08
CA GLN A 30 16.22 3.41 13.49
C GLN A 30 16.19 3.21 11.95
N LEU A 31 15.20 3.83 11.31
CA LEU A 31 15.01 3.83 9.86
C LEU A 31 15.11 5.27 9.34
N SER A 32 15.39 5.42 8.06
CA SER A 32 15.24 6.72 7.39
C SER A 32 13.76 7.06 7.18
N GLU A 33 13.43 8.35 7.17
CA GLU A 33 12.09 8.82 6.79
C GLU A 33 11.65 8.30 5.41
N SER A 34 12.61 8.12 4.49
CA SER A 34 12.37 7.55 3.16
C SER A 34 11.90 6.09 3.23
N GLN A 35 12.55 5.25 4.04
CA GLN A 35 12.13 3.87 4.24
C GLN A 35 10.73 3.79 4.86
N VAL A 36 10.43 4.63 5.84
CA VAL A 36 9.09 4.71 6.45
C VAL A 36 8.06 5.17 5.40
N LYS A 37 8.38 6.17 4.58
CA LYS A 37 7.51 6.66 3.49
C LYS A 37 7.23 5.56 2.46
N ILE A 38 8.26 4.87 1.98
CA ILE A 38 8.14 3.79 0.99
C ILE A 38 7.31 2.64 1.56
N TRP A 39 7.54 2.28 2.82
CA TRP A 39 6.78 1.22 3.47
C TRP A 39 5.29 1.55 3.54
N PHE A 40 4.93 2.77 3.96
CA PHE A 40 3.53 3.22 4.00
C PHE A 40 2.89 3.29 2.60
N GLN A 41 3.64 3.73 1.58
CA GLN A 41 3.18 3.72 0.19
C GLN A 41 2.89 2.29 -0.30
N ASN A 42 3.82 1.36 -0.07
CA ASN A 42 3.66 -0.05 -0.42
C ASN A 42 2.50 -0.71 0.31
N ARG A 43 2.31 -0.36 1.60
CA ARG A 43 1.20 -0.88 2.40
C ARG A 43 -0.15 -0.39 1.87
N ARG A 44 -0.29 0.92 1.55
CA ARG A 44 -1.51 1.44 0.91
C ARG A 44 -1.77 0.81 -0.46
N ALA A 45 -0.74 0.61 -1.27
CA ALA A 45 -0.88 -0.06 -2.56
C ALA A 45 -1.37 -1.51 -2.40
N LYS A 46 -0.87 -2.23 -1.39
CA LYS A 46 -1.32 -3.59 -1.07
C LYS A 46 -2.78 -3.60 -0.59
N VAL A 47 -3.16 -2.68 0.30
CA VAL A 47 -4.56 -2.51 0.73
C VAL A 47 -5.44 -2.19 -0.46
N LYS A 48 -5.09 -1.19 -1.29
CA LYS A 48 -5.84 -0.83 -2.51
C LYS A 48 -5.94 -1.98 -3.52
N LYS A 49 -4.96 -2.89 -3.59
CA LYS A 49 -5.05 -4.10 -4.42
C LYS A 49 -5.99 -5.16 -3.82
N ALA A 50 -6.06 -5.25 -2.49
CA ALA A 50 -6.91 -6.20 -1.79
C ALA A 50 -8.37 -5.70 -1.65
N THR A 51 -8.56 -4.41 -1.38
CA THR A 51 -9.85 -3.72 -1.32
C THR A 51 -10.28 -3.16 -2.65
N GLY A 52 -9.39 -3.17 -3.64
CA GLY A 52 -9.69 -2.81 -5.01
C GLY A 52 -10.81 -3.72 -5.42
N THR A 53 -12.01 -3.15 -5.46
CA THR A 53 -13.18 -3.70 -6.12
C THR A 53 -12.64 -4.41 -7.32
N LYS A 54 -12.68 -5.76 -7.35
CA LYS A 54 -12.64 -6.46 -8.63
C LYS A 54 -13.71 -5.72 -9.39
N ASN A 55 -13.33 -4.86 -10.34
CA ASN A 55 -14.29 -4.06 -11.07
C ASN A 55 -15.26 -5.13 -11.57
N GLN A 56 -16.45 -5.21 -10.99
CA GLN A 56 -17.31 -6.38 -11.26
C GLN A 56 -17.57 -6.40 -12.75
N LEU A 57 -17.71 -5.21 -13.33
CA LEU A 57 -17.65 -4.94 -14.75
C LEU A 57 -16.38 -5.44 -15.45
N ALA A 58 -15.16 -5.17 -14.95
CA ALA A 58 -13.93 -5.73 -15.56
C ALA A 58 -13.85 -7.26 -15.44
N THR A 59 -14.46 -7.86 -14.41
CA THR A 59 -14.54 -9.31 -14.24
C THR A 59 -15.55 -9.90 -15.23
N LEU A 60 -16.74 -9.31 -15.32
CA LEU A 60 -17.81 -9.67 -16.26
C LEU A 60 -17.36 -9.47 -17.72
N LEU A 61 -16.69 -8.37 -18.05
CA LEU A 61 -16.16 -8.11 -19.38
C LEU A 61 -15.02 -9.08 -19.74
N LYS A 62 -14.23 -9.52 -18.75
CA LYS A 62 -13.23 -10.58 -18.95
C LYS A 62 -13.90 -11.94 -19.20
N GLU A 63 -14.96 -12.27 -18.46
CA GLU A 63 -15.75 -13.50 -18.66
C GLU A 63 -16.44 -13.51 -20.04
N GLN A 64 -16.89 -12.35 -20.52
CA GLN A 64 -17.49 -12.18 -21.85
C GLN A 64 -16.44 -12.06 -22.98
N GLY A 65 -15.14 -12.15 -22.68
CA GLY A 65 -14.07 -12.02 -23.68
C GLY A 65 -13.90 -10.61 -24.28
N LEU A 66 -14.53 -9.59 -23.70
CA LEU A 66 -14.55 -8.21 -24.18
C LEU A 66 -13.42 -7.35 -23.58
N TYR A 67 -12.68 -7.85 -22.58
CA TYR A 67 -11.63 -7.11 -21.90
C TYR A 67 -10.34 -7.93 -21.77
N ASN A 68 -9.36 -7.64 -22.62
CA ASN A 68 -8.02 -8.21 -22.58
C ASN A 68 -7.05 -7.23 -21.90
N HIS A 69 -6.58 -7.55 -20.70
CA HIS A 69 -5.50 -6.80 -20.06
C HIS A 69 -4.15 -7.26 -20.59
N SER A 70 -3.86 -6.92 -21.86
CA SER A 70 -2.51 -7.02 -22.40
C SER A 70 -1.72 -5.82 -21.85
N THR A 71 -1.06 -5.96 -20.70
CA THR A 71 0.02 -5.02 -20.37
C THR A 71 1.24 -5.44 -21.15
N THR A 72 1.27 -5.07 -22.43
CA THR A 72 2.55 -4.89 -23.11
C THR A 72 3.26 -3.78 -22.37
N LYS A 73 4.19 -4.15 -21.50
CA LYS A 73 5.27 -3.23 -21.12
C LYS A 73 6.08 -3.03 -22.39
N ALA A 74 5.89 -1.89 -23.03
CA ALA A 74 6.85 -1.36 -24.00
C ALA A 74 8.17 -1.04 -23.30
#